data_AF-A0A0W0FFL4-F1
#
_entry.id   AF-A0A0W0FFL4-F1
#
_cell.length_a   1.000
_cell.length_b   1.000
_cell.length_c   1.000
_cell.angle_alpha   90.00
_cell.angle_beta   90.00
_cell.angle_gamma   90.00
#
_symmetry.space_group_name_H-M   'P 1'
#
loop_
_entity.id
_entity.type
_entity.pdbx_description
1 polymer ?
#
loop_
_entity_poly.entity_id
_entity_poly.type
_entity_poly.pdbx_seq_one_letter_code
_entity_poly.pdbx_strand_id
1 'polypeptide(L)'
;MGCFEEMIWMNTTSGVLFSGPDGPDFLLGHLNPVGSIVVPSTVDMLKDDTSFRFFSKFGSSMDNSVLECALSSWKMIFLEDVFPQMAEDHQSKDADHPNWSSVMPYYLQGLWHNPPNHLLMDIIGGLQFNTIYSLSLKAVARWPQGAGLLCCWSTNGLVGKTELDGGLIRFKLCPVQGKDVYLEVDYDWSMFGKKWLLQSSHVFDALNITKGKENFFIIAPPYLKIQSIQHPTISPHNAKYSIEETLSTPIYLFLHPLPTTVLELVSWMEGISYFWSFNETGQSQMSEEECEQWGLPVLTFNTGYPRLRSWPTHVYTALQDWQKAQGFNPTTSEWAQSMGYPEFEIISTREHKDCFVLIEETSDESEMSDEDSEWEVVPDA
;
A
#
# COMPACT_ATOMS: atom_id res chain seq x y z
N MET A 1 33.44 -1.80 1.25
CA MET A 1 33.83 -1.71 2.69
C MET A 1 32.95 -2.71 3.44
N GLY A 2 33.51 -3.46 4.39
CA GLY A 2 32.76 -4.41 5.23
C GLY A 2 32.28 -3.74 6.52
N CYS A 3 31.59 -2.62 6.40
CA CYS A 3 31.12 -1.80 7.53
C CYS A 3 29.59 -1.79 7.52
N PHE A 4 28.96 -1.94 8.69
CA PHE A 4 27.51 -1.80 8.84
C PHE A 4 27.10 -0.32 8.70
N GLU A 5 25.90 -0.04 8.19
CA GLU A 5 25.41 1.32 7.93
C GLU A 5 25.47 2.20 9.19
N GLU A 6 25.08 1.63 10.33
CA GLU A 6 25.15 2.25 11.67
C GLU A 6 26.58 2.65 12.10
N MET A 7 27.63 2.11 11.47
CA MET A 7 29.03 2.35 11.84
C MET A 7 29.74 3.32 10.91
N ILE A 8 29.04 4.00 10.00
CA ILE A 8 29.65 4.93 9.04
C ILE A 8 29.74 6.33 9.65
N TRP A 9 30.97 6.85 9.74
CA TRP A 9 31.26 8.20 10.22
C TRP A 9 31.99 9.00 9.15
N MET A 10 31.79 10.32 9.14
CA MET A 10 32.56 11.24 8.29
C MET A 10 33.46 12.13 9.14
N ASN A 11 34.72 12.25 8.72
CA ASN A 11 35.61 13.26 9.28
C ASN A 11 35.23 14.62 8.69
N THR A 12 34.72 15.54 9.51
CA THR A 12 34.23 16.85 9.05
C THR A 12 35.33 17.79 8.56
N THR A 13 36.61 17.47 8.79
CA THR A 13 37.76 18.23 8.30
C THR A 13 38.27 17.70 6.97
N SER A 14 38.31 16.38 6.79
CA SER A 14 38.86 15.74 5.58
C SER A 14 37.81 15.23 4.59
N GLY A 15 36.53 15.16 4.98
CA GLY A 15 35.42 14.60 4.19
C GLY A 15 35.54 13.11 3.90
N VAL A 16 36.42 12.40 4.60
CA VAL A 16 36.63 10.96 4.45
C VAL A 16 35.63 10.19 5.30
N LEU A 17 34.96 9.22 4.68
CA LEU A 17 34.13 8.23 5.37
C LEU A 17 35.00 7.13 5.98
N PHE A 18 34.74 6.77 7.23
CA PHE A 18 35.44 5.72 7.96
C PHE A 18 34.48 4.95 8.86
N SER A 19 34.89 3.74 9.28
CA SER A 19 34.12 2.97 10.24
C SER A 19 34.38 3.46 11.66
N GLY A 20 33.33 3.72 12.43
CA GLY A 20 33.37 4.15 13.83
C GLY A 20 32.36 3.39 14.70
N PRO A 21 32.09 3.87 15.92
CA PRO A 21 31.13 3.23 16.84
C PRO A 21 29.69 3.30 16.30
N ASP A 22 28.74 2.61 16.93
CA ASP A 22 27.34 2.67 16.50
C ASP A 22 26.80 4.10 16.59
N GLY A 23 26.40 4.63 15.44
CA GLY A 23 25.78 5.94 15.25
C GLY A 23 24.26 5.84 15.12
N PRO A 24 23.58 6.95 14.82
CA PRO A 24 22.15 6.92 14.53
C PRO A 24 21.88 6.08 13.27
N ASP A 25 20.83 5.25 13.32
CA ASP A 25 20.37 4.49 12.15
C ASP A 25 20.07 5.46 11.00
N PHE A 26 20.79 5.27 9.90
CA PHE A 26 20.50 5.96 8.65
C PHE A 26 20.43 4.91 7.55
N LEU A 27 19.31 4.92 6.82
CA LEU A 27 19.11 4.00 5.72
C LEU A 27 19.88 4.52 4.51
N LEU A 28 20.99 3.86 4.17
CA LEU A 28 21.59 4.03 2.84
C LEU A 28 20.70 3.29 1.85
N GLY A 29 19.78 4.01 1.21
CA GLY A 29 19.02 3.45 0.10
C GLY A 29 19.99 2.82 -0.90
N HIS A 30 19.73 1.58 -1.31
CA HIS A 30 20.50 0.89 -2.34
C HIS A 30 20.37 1.68 -3.66
N LEU A 31 21.27 2.64 -3.86
CA LEU A 31 21.40 3.34 -5.13
C LEU A 31 22.16 2.41 -6.07
N ASN A 32 21.52 1.99 -7.16
CA ASN A 32 22.25 1.47 -8.31
C ASN A 32 22.88 2.69 -9.00
N PRO A 33 24.20 2.92 -8.87
CA PRO A 33 24.80 4.12 -9.44
C PRO A 33 24.69 4.07 -10.96
N VAL A 34 24.20 5.17 -11.54
CA VAL A 34 24.24 5.41 -12.99
C VAL A 34 25.69 5.76 -13.34
N GLY A 35 26.55 4.74 -13.40
CA GLY A 35 27.98 4.86 -13.68
C GLY A 35 28.83 5.34 -12.50
N SER A 36 30.15 5.30 -12.67
CA SER A 36 31.10 5.80 -11.68
C SER A 36 31.14 7.33 -11.73
N ILE A 37 30.46 7.98 -10.78
CA ILE A 37 30.57 9.43 -10.58
C ILE A 37 31.67 9.68 -9.53
N VAL A 38 32.69 10.45 -9.91
CA VAL A 38 33.71 10.91 -8.96
C VAL A 38 33.15 12.11 -8.22
N VAL A 39 32.65 11.86 -7.02
CA VAL A 39 32.14 12.90 -6.12
C VAL A 39 33.31 13.54 -5.37
N PRO A 40 33.42 14.88 -5.30
CA PRO A 40 34.45 15.54 -4.48
C PRO A 40 34.36 15.09 -3.03
N SER A 41 35.49 14.69 -2.43
CA SER A 41 35.55 14.24 -1.03
C SER A 41 35.57 15.41 -0.03
N THR A 42 34.98 16.55 -0.39
CA THR A 42 34.96 17.75 0.45
C THR A 42 33.69 17.79 1.28
N VAL A 43 33.79 18.23 2.53
CA VAL A 43 32.64 18.38 3.44
C VAL A 43 31.58 19.34 2.90
N ASP A 44 31.97 20.25 2.00
CA ASP A 44 31.01 21.10 1.29
C ASP A 44 29.98 20.29 0.48
N MET A 45 30.29 19.07 0.03
CA MET A 45 29.34 18.18 -0.66
C MET A 45 28.23 17.66 0.26
N LEU A 46 28.30 17.89 1.58
CA LEU A 46 27.18 17.64 2.50
C LEU A 46 26.19 18.79 2.54
N LYS A 47 26.54 19.97 2.01
CA LYS A 47 25.63 21.13 2.00
C LYS A 47 24.67 20.99 0.82
N ASP A 48 23.38 21.10 1.10
CA ASP A 48 22.29 20.97 0.12
C ASP A 48 22.55 21.74 -1.18
N ASP A 49 22.90 23.02 -1.10
CA ASP A 49 23.16 23.84 -2.30
C ASP A 49 24.34 23.36 -3.14
N THR A 50 25.38 22.81 -2.50
CA THR A 50 26.61 22.39 -3.18
C THR A 50 26.41 21.03 -3.83
N SER A 51 25.82 20.08 -3.11
CA SER A 51 25.47 18.76 -3.63
C SER A 51 24.48 18.89 -4.78
N PHE A 52 23.42 19.67 -4.59
CA PHE A 52 22.40 19.93 -5.61
C PHE A 52 23.01 20.52 -6.89
N ARG A 53 23.81 21.59 -6.78
CA ARG A 53 24.47 22.22 -7.93
C ARG A 53 25.47 21.31 -8.62
N PHE A 54 26.09 20.38 -7.90
CA PHE A 54 26.99 19.40 -8.48
C PHE A 54 26.20 18.36 -9.28
N PHE A 55 25.19 17.74 -8.68
CA PHE A 55 24.41 16.67 -9.30
C PHE A 55 23.51 17.16 -10.43
N SER A 56 23.01 18.40 -10.37
CA SER A 56 22.16 18.96 -11.44
C SER A 56 22.89 19.08 -12.78
N LYS A 57 24.23 19.17 -12.79
CA LYS A 57 25.05 19.23 -14.01
C LYS A 57 25.00 17.95 -14.85
N PHE A 58 24.66 16.83 -14.24
CA PHE A 58 24.52 15.54 -14.93
C PHE A 58 23.15 15.40 -15.62
N GLY A 59 22.26 16.36 -15.41
CA GLY A 59 20.95 16.40 -16.08
C GLY A 59 20.07 15.20 -15.70
N SER A 60 19.29 14.73 -16.67
CA SER A 60 18.34 13.62 -16.51
C SER A 60 18.98 12.28 -16.14
N SER A 61 20.31 12.10 -16.28
CA SER A 61 20.97 10.88 -15.83
C SER A 61 20.89 10.68 -14.32
N MET A 62 20.64 11.75 -13.56
CA MET A 62 20.49 11.73 -12.11
C MET A 62 19.03 11.64 -11.65
N ASP A 63 18.04 11.77 -12.55
CA ASP A 63 16.63 11.79 -12.19
C ASP A 63 16.24 10.56 -11.37
N ASN A 64 16.57 9.36 -11.87
CA ASN A 64 16.29 8.12 -11.14
C ASN A 64 16.94 8.12 -9.74
N SER A 65 18.20 8.52 -9.60
CA SER A 65 18.88 8.54 -8.30
C SER A 65 18.25 9.53 -7.32
N VAL A 66 17.87 10.74 -7.80
CA VAL A 66 17.19 11.74 -6.99
C VAL A 66 15.81 11.25 -6.56
N LEU A 67 15.07 10.60 -7.47
CA LEU A 67 13.78 9.97 -7.16
C LEU A 67 13.92 8.84 -6.13
N GLU A 68 14.93 7.99 -6.24
CA GLU A 68 15.16 6.92 -5.26
C GLU A 68 15.47 7.51 -3.87
N CYS A 69 16.33 8.52 -3.80
CA CYS A 69 16.60 9.21 -2.54
C CYS A 69 15.33 9.84 -1.94
N ALA A 70 14.52 10.50 -2.78
CA ALA A 70 13.25 11.08 -2.36
C ALA A 70 12.27 10.00 -1.89
N LEU A 71 12.17 8.89 -2.63
CA LEU A 71 11.33 7.75 -2.28
C LEU A 71 11.74 7.20 -0.92
N SER A 72 13.03 6.92 -0.69
CA SER A 72 13.57 6.38 0.56
C SER A 72 13.38 7.29 1.77
N SER A 73 13.08 8.57 1.55
CA SER A 73 12.83 9.56 2.62
C SER A 73 11.39 9.53 3.15
N TRP A 74 10.61 8.50 2.83
CA TRP A 74 9.26 8.31 3.33
C TRP A 74 9.24 8.14 4.86
N LYS A 75 8.14 8.51 5.49
CA LYS A 75 7.84 8.25 6.89
C LYS A 75 6.62 7.35 7.00
N MET A 76 6.68 6.43 7.97
CA MET A 76 5.49 5.70 8.40
C MET A 76 4.60 6.67 9.16
N ILE A 77 3.30 6.64 8.86
CA ILE A 77 2.26 7.28 9.67
C ILE A 77 1.23 6.22 10.02
N PHE A 78 0.41 6.49 11.02
CA PHE A 78 -0.64 5.57 11.47
C PHE A 78 -2.01 6.24 11.40
N LEU A 79 -3.07 5.45 11.29
CA LEU A 79 -4.44 5.97 11.23
C LEU A 79 -4.82 6.76 12.50
N GLU A 80 -4.24 6.43 13.65
CA GLU A 80 -4.41 7.19 14.90
C GLU A 80 -3.83 8.61 14.82
N ASP A 81 -2.75 8.83 14.06
CA ASP A 81 -2.18 10.16 13.82
C ASP A 81 -3.04 10.99 12.87
N VAL A 82 -3.72 10.30 11.96
CA VAL A 82 -4.53 10.88 10.87
C VAL A 82 -5.93 11.24 11.37
N PHE A 83 -6.46 10.43 12.28
CA PHE A 83 -7.82 10.55 12.78
C PHE A 83 -7.85 10.28 14.29
N PRO A 84 -7.54 11.29 15.13
CA PRO A 84 -7.39 11.11 16.58
C PRO A 84 -8.65 10.59 17.29
N GLN A 85 -9.83 10.82 16.72
CA GLN A 85 -11.09 10.25 17.21
C GLN A 85 -11.07 8.72 17.25
N MET A 86 -10.25 8.05 16.41
CA MET A 86 -10.05 6.59 16.46
C MET A 86 -9.21 6.13 17.66
N ALA A 87 -8.45 7.01 18.32
CA ALA A 87 -7.63 6.67 19.48
C ALA A 87 -8.42 6.73 20.80
N GLU A 88 -9.57 7.40 20.84
CA GLU A 88 -10.40 7.52 22.05
C GLU A 88 -11.19 6.22 22.34
N ASP A 89 -11.42 5.39 21.32
CA ASP A 89 -12.15 4.11 21.43
C ASP A 89 -11.35 2.97 22.06
N HIS A 90 -10.13 3.23 22.54
CA HIS A 90 -9.40 2.26 23.37
C HIS A 90 -10.05 2.03 24.76
N GLN A 91 -11.03 2.86 25.17
CA GLN A 91 -11.60 2.84 26.52
C GLN A 91 -13.15 2.76 26.60
N SER A 92 -13.89 2.84 25.50
CA SER A 92 -15.36 2.75 25.55
C SER A 92 -15.78 1.29 25.80
N LYS A 93 -16.47 1.06 26.91
CA LYS A 93 -17.11 -0.22 27.28
C LYS A 93 -18.54 -0.31 26.75
N ASP A 94 -18.90 0.49 25.75
CA ASP A 94 -20.28 0.54 25.25
C ASP A 94 -20.50 -0.56 24.23
N ALA A 95 -20.87 -1.73 24.76
CA ALA A 95 -21.15 -2.96 24.02
C ALA A 95 -22.37 -2.91 23.08
N ASP A 96 -22.95 -1.73 22.83
CA ASP A 96 -24.27 -1.59 22.20
C ASP A 96 -24.27 -0.86 20.83
N HIS A 97 -23.10 -0.66 20.19
CA HIS A 97 -23.09 -0.21 18.79
C HIS A 97 -23.20 -1.38 17.79
N PRO A 98 -24.27 -1.44 16.97
CA PRO A 98 -24.53 -2.58 16.07
C PRO A 98 -23.55 -2.72 14.88
N ASN A 99 -22.60 -1.79 14.69
CA ASN A 99 -21.57 -1.86 13.64
C ASN A 99 -20.22 -2.44 14.10
N TRP A 100 -20.08 -2.85 15.36
CA TRP A 100 -18.82 -3.35 15.90
C TRP A 100 -18.69 -4.88 15.77
N SER A 101 -18.54 -5.38 14.54
CA SER A 101 -18.43 -6.83 14.30
C SER A 101 -17.08 -7.22 13.69
N SER A 102 -16.07 -7.43 14.54
CA SER A 102 -15.01 -8.46 14.41
C SER A 102 -13.77 -8.06 15.21
N VAL A 103 -13.08 -9.07 15.74
CA VAL A 103 -11.71 -8.92 16.23
C VAL A 103 -10.83 -8.48 15.07
N MET A 104 -10.03 -7.42 15.26
CA MET A 104 -9.09 -6.89 14.26
C MET A 104 -8.29 -8.03 13.57
N PRO A 105 -8.46 -8.28 12.26
CA PRO A 105 -7.64 -9.25 11.55
C PRO A 105 -6.18 -8.83 11.64
N TYR A 106 -5.31 -9.80 11.97
CA TYR A 106 -3.90 -9.53 12.21
C TYR A 106 -3.27 -8.76 11.04
N TYR A 107 -3.63 -9.09 9.80
CA TYR A 107 -3.07 -8.49 8.59
C TYR A 107 -3.39 -7.00 8.40
N LEU A 108 -4.36 -6.42 9.13
CA LEU A 108 -4.61 -4.97 9.11
C LEU A 108 -3.87 -4.17 10.18
N GLN A 109 -3.18 -4.85 11.12
CA GLN A 109 -2.51 -4.19 12.25
C GLN A 109 -1.48 -3.14 11.83
N GLY A 110 -0.86 -3.27 10.66
CA GLY A 110 0.14 -2.30 10.16
C GLY A 110 -0.39 -0.90 9.85
N LEU A 111 -1.71 -0.69 9.90
CA LEU A 111 -2.32 0.64 9.77
C LEU A 111 -2.32 1.43 11.08
N TRP A 112 -2.06 0.77 12.22
CA TRP A 112 -2.03 1.38 13.56
C TRP A 112 -0.71 1.13 14.25
N HIS A 113 -0.34 2.02 15.17
CA HIS A 113 0.73 1.72 16.11
C HIS A 113 0.16 0.90 17.28
N ASN A 114 -1.02 1.28 17.76
CA ASN A 114 -1.78 0.53 18.76
C ASN A 114 -3.15 0.17 18.18
N PRO A 115 -3.36 -1.08 17.72
CA PRO A 115 -4.59 -1.45 17.04
C PRO A 115 -5.80 -1.34 18.00
N PRO A 116 -6.92 -0.71 17.57
CA PRO A 116 -8.15 -0.69 18.35
C PRO A 116 -8.76 -2.09 18.47
N ASN A 117 -9.61 -2.29 19.48
CA ASN A 117 -10.33 -3.56 19.69
C ASN A 117 -11.37 -3.83 18.60
N HIS A 118 -11.88 -2.77 17.95
CA HIS A 118 -12.92 -2.82 16.94
C HIS A 118 -12.50 -2.08 15.67
N LEU A 119 -13.01 -2.55 14.53
CA LEU A 119 -12.72 -2.02 13.20
C LEU A 119 -13.84 -1.12 12.70
N LEU A 120 -13.50 0.11 12.30
CA LEU A 120 -14.40 1.00 11.59
C LEU A 120 -14.30 0.75 10.08
N MET A 121 -14.80 -0.40 9.61
CA MET A 121 -14.79 -0.75 8.18
C MET A 121 -15.53 0.27 7.31
N ASP A 122 -16.50 1.00 7.86
CA ASP A 122 -17.21 2.09 7.17
C ASP A 122 -16.29 3.24 6.75
N ILE A 123 -15.18 3.44 7.47
CA ILE A 123 -14.21 4.50 7.21
C ILE A 123 -13.04 3.96 6.39
N ILE A 124 -12.44 2.87 6.84
CA ILE A 124 -11.19 2.37 6.23
C ILE A 124 -11.45 1.49 5.00
N GLY A 125 -12.63 0.87 4.90
CA GLY A 125 -12.94 -0.10 3.85
C GLY A 125 -12.87 0.49 2.44
N GLY A 126 -13.24 1.77 2.30
CA GLY A 126 -13.21 2.51 1.04
C GLY A 126 -11.81 3.02 0.63
N LEU A 127 -10.79 2.80 1.45
CA LEU A 127 -9.42 3.20 1.14
C LEU A 127 -8.84 2.34 0.01
N GLN A 128 -8.38 2.99 -1.05
CA GLN A 128 -7.86 2.39 -2.28
C GLN A 128 -6.33 2.45 -2.32
N PHE A 129 -5.69 1.38 -2.79
CA PHE A 129 -4.23 1.25 -2.88
C PHE A 129 -3.60 2.07 -4.02
N ASN A 130 -4.42 2.61 -4.91
CA ASN A 130 -3.99 3.42 -6.07
C ASN A 130 -4.28 4.93 -5.87
N THR A 131 -4.60 5.36 -4.66
CA THR A 131 -5.10 6.71 -4.36
C THR A 131 -4.19 7.42 -3.35
N ILE A 132 -4.03 8.73 -3.52
CA ILE A 132 -3.37 9.65 -2.59
C ILE A 132 -4.44 10.29 -1.72
N TYR A 133 -4.21 10.30 -0.41
CA TYR A 133 -5.14 10.84 0.57
C TYR A 133 -4.53 12.02 1.32
N SER A 134 -5.37 12.95 1.78
CA SER A 134 -5.02 13.92 2.83
C SER A 134 -5.28 13.35 4.22
N LEU A 135 -4.79 14.00 5.28
CA LEU A 135 -5.06 13.57 6.67
C LEU A 135 -6.55 13.48 7.03
N SER A 136 -7.43 14.18 6.31
CA SER A 136 -8.89 14.05 6.46
C SER A 136 -9.49 12.85 5.72
N LEU A 137 -8.67 11.88 5.29
CA LEU A 137 -9.05 10.70 4.49
C LEU A 137 -9.73 11.04 3.16
N LYS A 138 -9.62 12.29 2.69
CA LYS A 138 -10.14 12.70 1.38
C LYS A 138 -9.19 12.27 0.29
N ALA A 139 -9.71 11.65 -0.76
CA ALA A 139 -8.95 11.33 -1.95
C ALA A 139 -8.59 12.62 -2.72
N VAL A 140 -7.33 12.75 -3.08
CA VAL A 140 -6.73 13.98 -3.64
C VAL A 140 -6.28 13.74 -5.07
N ALA A 141 -5.68 12.59 -5.32
CA ALA A 141 -5.24 12.16 -6.63
C ALA A 141 -5.30 10.64 -6.74
N ARG A 142 -5.47 10.13 -7.96
CA ARG A 142 -5.56 8.68 -8.21
C ARG A 142 -4.75 8.29 -9.45
N TRP A 143 -4.17 7.10 -9.40
CA TRP A 143 -3.55 6.51 -10.57
C TRP A 143 -4.61 6.07 -11.59
N PRO A 144 -4.45 6.42 -12.89
CA PRO A 144 -5.53 6.29 -13.87
C PRO A 144 -6.11 4.88 -13.98
N GLN A 145 -7.44 4.80 -14.04
CA GLN A 145 -8.17 3.54 -14.20
C GLN A 145 -7.98 3.02 -15.63
N GLY A 146 -6.97 2.17 -15.83
CA GLY A 146 -6.57 1.66 -17.15
C GLY A 146 -5.06 1.60 -17.36
N ALA A 147 -4.28 2.24 -16.49
CA ALA A 147 -2.82 2.15 -16.49
C ALA A 147 -2.28 0.85 -15.84
N GLY A 148 -3.17 -0.09 -15.51
CA GLY A 148 -2.86 -1.37 -14.88
C GLY A 148 -2.48 -1.27 -13.40
N LEU A 149 -2.63 -2.39 -12.67
CA LEU A 149 -2.09 -2.54 -11.32
C LEU A 149 -0.56 -2.65 -11.39
N LEU A 150 0.13 -1.86 -10.58
CA LEU A 150 1.58 -1.94 -10.43
C LEU A 150 1.89 -3.10 -9.49
N CYS A 151 2.05 -4.30 -10.05
CA CYS A 151 2.37 -5.50 -9.27
C CYS A 151 3.36 -6.41 -10.00
N CYS A 152 4.24 -7.03 -9.22
CA CYS A 152 5.21 -8.02 -9.64
C CYS A 152 4.72 -9.40 -9.20
N TRP A 153 4.98 -10.40 -10.04
CA TRP A 153 4.54 -11.78 -9.81
C TRP A 153 5.76 -12.69 -9.69
N SER A 154 5.80 -13.49 -8.63
CA SER A 154 6.75 -14.58 -8.47
C SER A 154 5.97 -15.88 -8.37
N THR A 155 6.25 -16.84 -9.26
CA THR A 155 5.50 -18.09 -9.35
C THR A 155 6.42 -19.30 -9.43
N ASN A 156 6.09 -20.36 -8.70
CA ASN A 156 6.67 -21.69 -8.84
C ASN A 156 5.56 -22.72 -9.04
N GLY A 157 5.78 -23.72 -9.89
CA GLY A 157 4.75 -24.72 -10.22
C GLY A 157 3.60 -24.21 -11.09
N LEU A 158 3.60 -22.92 -11.47
CA LEU A 158 2.60 -22.27 -12.30
C LEU A 158 3.26 -21.55 -13.46
N VAL A 159 2.66 -21.61 -14.64
CA VAL A 159 3.15 -20.97 -15.87
C VAL A 159 2.02 -20.33 -16.67
N GLY A 160 2.36 -19.47 -17.63
CA GLY A 160 1.37 -18.94 -18.58
C GLY A 160 0.31 -18.03 -17.96
N LYS A 161 0.73 -17.12 -17.06
CA LYS A 161 -0.14 -16.08 -16.50
C LYS A 161 -0.92 -15.39 -17.63
N THR A 162 -2.25 -15.39 -17.53
CA THR A 162 -3.15 -14.71 -18.45
C THR A 162 -4.22 -13.99 -17.65
N GLU A 163 -4.45 -12.71 -17.91
CA GLU A 163 -5.58 -11.98 -17.34
C GLU A 163 -6.78 -12.10 -18.30
N LEU A 164 -7.94 -12.45 -17.77
CA LEU A 164 -9.17 -12.69 -18.52
C LEU A 164 -10.17 -11.56 -18.32
N ASP A 165 -11.16 -11.51 -19.20
CA ASP A 165 -12.30 -10.61 -19.07
C ASP A 165 -12.98 -10.81 -17.71
N GLY A 166 -13.19 -9.71 -16.98
CA GLY A 166 -13.70 -9.75 -15.61
C GLY A 166 -12.63 -9.80 -14.51
N GLY A 167 -11.34 -9.70 -14.86
CA GLY A 167 -10.23 -9.56 -13.91
C GLY A 167 -9.76 -10.87 -13.28
N LEU A 168 -10.27 -12.02 -13.74
CA LEU A 168 -9.76 -13.33 -13.35
C LEU A 168 -8.34 -13.52 -13.89
N ILE A 169 -7.46 -14.03 -13.04
CA ILE A 169 -6.07 -14.29 -13.42
C ILE A 169 -5.85 -15.79 -13.48
N ARG A 170 -5.54 -16.28 -14.67
CA ARG A 170 -5.36 -17.69 -14.97
C ARG A 170 -3.89 -18.06 -15.02
N PHE A 171 -3.55 -19.19 -14.43
CA PHE A 171 -2.27 -19.87 -14.56
C PHE A 171 -2.50 -21.30 -15.01
N LYS A 172 -1.55 -21.85 -15.76
CA LYS A 172 -1.50 -23.27 -16.09
C LYS A 172 -0.60 -23.99 -15.07
N LEU A 173 -1.08 -25.10 -14.54
CA LEU A 173 -0.31 -25.95 -13.64
C LEU A 173 0.86 -26.59 -14.39
N CYS A 174 2.07 -26.50 -13.82
CA CYS A 174 3.27 -27.11 -14.38
C CYS A 174 3.31 -28.62 -14.06
N PRO A 175 3.36 -29.51 -15.06
CA PRO A 175 3.43 -30.96 -14.85
C PRO A 175 4.60 -31.42 -13.98
N VAL A 176 5.74 -30.75 -14.11
CA VAL A 176 7.03 -31.18 -13.53
C VAL A 176 7.15 -30.79 -12.06
N GLN A 177 6.40 -29.77 -11.62
CA GLN A 177 6.50 -29.15 -10.30
C GLN A 177 5.18 -29.19 -9.51
N GLY A 178 4.15 -29.86 -10.05
CA GLY A 178 2.73 -29.73 -9.67
C GLY A 178 2.34 -30.10 -8.23
N LYS A 179 3.30 -30.39 -7.35
CA LYS A 179 3.06 -30.63 -5.91
C LYS A 179 3.39 -29.42 -5.03
N ASP A 180 4.31 -28.55 -5.46
CA ASP A 180 4.71 -27.35 -4.73
C ASP A 180 4.31 -26.11 -5.55
N VAL A 181 3.11 -25.61 -5.26
CA VAL A 181 2.59 -24.39 -5.88
C VAL A 181 2.94 -23.21 -5.00
N TYR A 182 3.60 -22.22 -5.57
CA TYR A 182 3.92 -20.95 -4.93
C TYR A 182 3.50 -19.82 -5.85
N LEU A 183 2.83 -18.83 -5.28
CA LEU A 183 2.51 -17.60 -5.96
C LEU A 183 2.63 -16.44 -4.97
N GLU A 184 3.39 -15.43 -5.35
CA GLU A 184 3.53 -14.19 -4.59
C GLU A 184 3.27 -13.02 -5.52
N VAL A 185 2.43 -12.11 -5.05
CA VAL A 185 2.10 -10.84 -5.68
C VAL A 185 2.62 -9.75 -4.77
N ASP A 186 3.60 -9.01 -5.27
CA ASP A 186 4.09 -7.82 -4.60
C ASP A 186 3.56 -6.60 -5.34
N TYR A 187 2.75 -5.79 -4.66
CA TYR A 187 2.32 -4.52 -5.21
C TYR A 187 3.49 -3.54 -5.16
N ASP A 188 3.82 -2.96 -6.30
CA ASP A 188 4.94 -2.05 -6.44
C ASP A 188 4.57 -0.65 -5.94
N TRP A 189 4.39 -0.55 -4.62
CA TRP A 189 4.18 0.70 -3.91
C TRP A 189 5.36 1.67 -4.14
N SER A 190 6.56 1.13 -4.39
CA SER A 190 7.77 1.92 -4.65
C SER A 190 7.63 2.70 -5.97
N MET A 191 7.13 2.05 -7.01
CA MET A 191 6.83 2.65 -8.31
C MET A 191 5.66 3.61 -8.20
N PHE A 192 4.60 3.25 -7.47
CA PHE A 192 3.49 4.18 -7.20
C PHE A 192 3.97 5.45 -6.50
N GLY A 193 4.81 5.31 -5.46
CA GLY A 193 5.42 6.43 -4.73
C GLY A 193 6.31 7.30 -5.62
N LYS A 194 7.15 6.71 -6.47
CA LYS A 194 7.95 7.46 -7.47
C LYS A 194 7.08 8.27 -8.41
N LYS A 195 6.03 7.65 -8.94
CA LYS A 195 5.08 8.28 -9.86
C LYS A 195 4.32 9.41 -9.20
N TRP A 196 3.96 9.27 -7.92
CA TRP A 196 3.41 10.36 -7.11
C TRP A 196 4.43 11.50 -6.97
N LEU A 197 5.65 11.21 -6.52
CA LEU A 197 6.68 12.20 -6.27
C LEU A 197 7.02 13.05 -7.51
N LEU A 198 7.07 12.43 -8.69
CA LEU A 198 7.33 13.09 -9.98
C LEU A 198 6.37 14.23 -10.31
N GLN A 199 5.13 14.16 -9.85
CA GLN A 199 4.07 15.10 -10.22
C GLN A 199 3.32 15.71 -9.02
N SER A 200 3.78 15.40 -7.80
CA SER A 200 3.22 15.93 -6.56
C SER A 200 3.12 17.47 -6.55
N SER A 201 4.15 18.16 -7.06
CA SER A 201 4.15 19.63 -7.22
C SER A 201 2.98 20.14 -8.07
N HIS A 202 2.67 19.46 -9.18
CA HIS A 202 1.55 19.80 -10.06
C HIS A 202 0.20 19.60 -9.34
N VAL A 203 0.04 18.48 -8.63
CA VAL A 203 -1.18 18.20 -7.86
C VAL A 203 -1.37 19.24 -6.74
N PHE A 204 -0.31 19.60 -6.03
CA PHE A 204 -0.36 20.62 -4.99
C PHE A 204 -0.73 21.99 -5.56
N ASP A 205 -0.19 22.37 -6.72
CA ASP A 205 -0.53 23.62 -7.38
C ASP A 205 -2.01 23.66 -7.81
N ALA A 206 -2.48 22.59 -8.46
CA ALA A 206 -3.87 22.47 -8.90
C ALA A 206 -4.89 22.55 -7.75
N LEU A 207 -4.49 22.13 -6.54
CA LEU A 207 -5.30 22.17 -5.33
C LEU A 207 -5.01 23.37 -4.42
N ASN A 208 -4.16 24.31 -4.85
CA ASN A 208 -3.72 25.48 -4.08
C ASN A 208 -3.09 25.14 -2.71
N ILE A 209 -2.35 24.02 -2.63
CA ILE A 209 -1.68 23.54 -1.42
C ILE A 209 -0.31 24.19 -1.27
N THR A 210 -0.21 25.15 -0.35
CA THR A 210 1.03 25.88 -0.07
C THR A 210 1.77 25.41 1.18
N LYS A 211 1.08 24.75 2.12
CA LYS A 211 1.60 24.29 3.42
C LYS A 211 1.06 22.91 3.74
N GLY A 212 1.74 22.17 4.62
CA GLY A 212 1.29 20.84 5.05
C GLY A 212 1.38 19.79 3.93
N LYS A 213 2.39 19.86 3.05
CA LYS A 213 2.58 18.87 1.97
C LYS A 213 2.89 17.47 2.53
N GLU A 214 3.40 17.41 3.74
CA GLU A 214 3.65 16.21 4.53
C GLU A 214 2.38 15.50 5.01
N ASN A 215 1.22 16.18 4.92
CA ASN A 215 -0.08 15.67 5.35
C ASN A 215 -0.77 14.80 4.28
N PHE A 216 -0.05 14.47 3.21
CA PHE A 216 -0.54 13.61 2.13
C PHE A 216 0.16 12.26 2.22
N PHE A 217 -0.62 11.20 2.03
CA PHE A 217 -0.13 9.84 2.19
C PHE A 217 -0.72 8.88 1.17
N ILE A 218 -0.01 7.77 1.03
CA ILE A 218 -0.44 6.61 0.26
C ILE A 218 -0.62 5.43 1.20
N ILE A 219 -1.45 4.49 0.80
CA ILE A 219 -1.56 3.21 1.49
C ILE A 219 -0.79 2.21 0.66
N ALA A 220 0.38 1.81 1.16
CA ALA A 220 1.16 0.76 0.57
C ALA A 220 0.42 -0.57 0.81
N PRO A 221 -0.11 -1.22 -0.24
CA PRO A 221 -0.70 -2.55 -0.13
C PRO A 221 0.31 -3.57 0.40
N PRO A 222 -0.16 -4.64 1.07
CA PRO A 222 0.72 -5.73 1.48
C PRO A 222 1.09 -6.61 0.28
N TYR A 223 2.17 -7.38 0.43
CA TYR A 223 2.39 -8.53 -0.46
C TYR A 223 1.32 -9.60 -0.17
N LEU A 224 0.88 -10.29 -1.21
CA LEU A 224 -0.03 -11.43 -1.11
C LEU A 224 0.71 -12.70 -1.50
N LYS A 225 0.67 -13.70 -0.63
CA LYS A 225 1.35 -14.97 -0.82
C LYS A 225 0.36 -16.12 -0.75
N ILE A 226 0.41 -16.98 -1.76
CA ILE A 226 -0.34 -18.22 -1.89
C ILE A 226 0.66 -19.36 -1.96
N GLN A 227 0.50 -20.37 -1.12
CA GLN A 227 1.39 -21.54 -1.14
C GLN A 227 0.61 -22.84 -0.88
N SER A 228 1.07 -23.95 -1.44
CA SER A 228 0.53 -25.27 -1.15
C SER A 228 0.75 -25.67 0.30
N ILE A 229 -0.27 -26.22 0.94
CA ILE A 229 -0.13 -26.91 2.22
C ILE A 229 0.49 -28.28 1.93
N GLN A 230 1.70 -28.53 2.44
CA GLN A 230 2.23 -29.90 2.43
C GLN A 230 1.37 -30.74 3.37
N HIS A 231 0.51 -31.59 2.82
CA HIS A 231 -0.10 -32.66 3.61
C HIS A 231 1.02 -33.60 4.08
N PRO A 232 1.05 -34.00 5.37
CA PRO A 232 1.86 -35.11 5.80
C PRO A 232 1.38 -36.37 5.07
N THR A 233 2.11 -36.71 4.00
CA THR A 233 2.08 -37.94 3.20
C THR A 233 1.00 -38.95 3.61
N ILE A 234 -0.23 -38.78 3.11
CA ILE A 234 -1.08 -39.95 2.90
C ILE A 234 -0.41 -40.69 1.74
N SER A 235 0.08 -41.88 2.06
CA SER A 235 0.83 -42.78 1.19
C SER A 235 0.39 -42.72 -0.28
N PRO A 236 1.32 -42.75 -1.26
CA PRO A 236 1.02 -42.63 -2.70
C PRO A 236 0.18 -43.80 -3.28
N HIS A 237 -0.34 -44.69 -2.44
CA HIS A 237 -1.11 -45.86 -2.84
C HIS A 237 -2.59 -45.59 -3.15
N ASN A 238 -3.11 -44.37 -2.96
CA ASN A 238 -4.52 -44.04 -3.24
C ASN A 238 -4.74 -42.98 -4.33
N ALA A 239 -3.67 -42.34 -4.85
CA ALA A 239 -3.81 -41.51 -6.05
C ALA A 239 -3.99 -42.44 -7.25
N LYS A 240 -5.22 -42.51 -7.78
CA LYS A 240 -5.57 -43.39 -8.92
C LYS A 240 -4.78 -43.06 -10.19
N TYR A 241 -4.18 -41.88 -10.25
CA TYR A 241 -3.37 -41.39 -11.36
C TYR A 241 -2.14 -40.68 -10.80
N SER A 242 -0.95 -41.11 -11.19
CA SER A 242 0.25 -40.30 -11.02
C SER A 242 0.16 -39.11 -11.99
N ILE A 243 0.37 -37.90 -11.48
CA ILE A 243 0.36 -36.65 -12.27
C ILE A 243 1.27 -36.75 -13.51
N GLU A 244 2.34 -37.57 -13.42
CA GLU A 244 3.27 -37.85 -14.52
C GLU A 244 2.66 -38.62 -15.72
N GLU A 245 1.66 -39.48 -15.53
CA GLU A 245 1.13 -40.33 -16.61
C GLU A 245 -0.17 -39.81 -17.27
N THR A 246 -0.82 -38.77 -16.73
CA THR A 246 -2.20 -38.36 -17.14
C THR A 246 -2.39 -36.92 -17.65
N LEU A 247 -1.36 -36.07 -17.72
CA LEU A 247 -1.51 -34.66 -18.13
C LEU A 247 -1.65 -34.44 -19.65
N SER A 248 -2.51 -35.22 -20.32
CA SER A 248 -3.03 -34.82 -21.64
C SER A 248 -4.03 -33.66 -21.51
N THR A 249 -4.69 -33.52 -20.35
CA THR A 249 -5.64 -32.44 -20.08
C THR A 249 -4.97 -31.36 -19.22
N PRO A 250 -4.88 -30.10 -19.70
CA PRO A 250 -4.31 -29.02 -18.91
C PRO A 250 -5.21 -28.65 -17.74
N ILE A 251 -4.60 -28.41 -16.58
CA ILE A 251 -5.27 -27.92 -15.37
C ILE A 251 -4.85 -26.47 -15.15
N TYR A 252 -5.83 -25.64 -14.81
CA TYR A 252 -5.66 -24.21 -14.62
C TYR A 252 -6.03 -23.81 -13.19
N LEU A 253 -5.23 -22.91 -12.62
CA LEU A 253 -5.55 -22.16 -11.42
C LEU A 253 -6.13 -20.82 -11.83
N PHE A 254 -7.29 -20.47 -11.29
CA PHE A 254 -7.90 -19.15 -11.42
C PHE A 254 -7.82 -18.43 -10.09
N LEU A 255 -7.34 -17.19 -10.12
CA LEU A 255 -7.40 -16.26 -9.00
C LEU A 255 -8.48 -15.22 -9.27
N HIS A 256 -9.25 -14.90 -8.23
CA HIS A 256 -10.13 -13.75 -8.23
C HIS A 256 -9.33 -12.44 -8.37
N PRO A 257 -9.95 -11.37 -8.88
CA PRO A 257 -9.30 -10.07 -9.04
C PRO A 257 -8.54 -9.66 -7.78
N LEU A 258 -7.34 -9.12 -7.98
CA LEU A 258 -6.51 -8.64 -6.88
C LEU A 258 -7.22 -7.50 -6.14
N PRO A 259 -7.16 -7.47 -4.80
CA PRO A 259 -7.81 -6.43 -4.03
C PRO A 259 -7.20 -5.06 -4.35
N THR A 260 -8.06 -4.08 -4.58
CA THR A 260 -7.69 -2.69 -4.84
C THR A 260 -8.05 -1.76 -3.69
N THR A 261 -8.89 -2.25 -2.77
CA THR A 261 -9.29 -1.57 -1.53
C THR A 261 -8.98 -2.40 -0.29
N VAL A 262 -9.02 -1.77 0.88
CA VAL A 262 -8.94 -2.46 2.19
C VAL A 262 -10.11 -3.42 2.37
N LEU A 263 -11.33 -3.05 1.98
CA LEU A 263 -12.49 -3.95 2.09
C LEU A 263 -12.38 -5.16 1.17
N GLU A 264 -11.92 -4.96 -0.07
CA GLU A 264 -11.64 -6.08 -0.98
C GLU A 264 -10.54 -6.97 -0.42
N LEU A 265 -9.50 -6.42 0.21
CA LEU A 265 -8.44 -7.21 0.84
C LEU A 265 -9.02 -8.09 1.96
N VAL A 266 -9.86 -7.55 2.83
CA VAL A 266 -10.54 -8.34 3.89
C VAL A 266 -11.37 -9.46 3.26
N SER A 267 -12.21 -9.13 2.27
CA SER A 267 -13.05 -10.10 1.56
C SER A 267 -12.22 -11.18 0.85
N TRP A 268 -11.06 -10.81 0.32
CA TRP A 268 -10.15 -11.70 -0.39
C TRP A 268 -9.39 -12.64 0.55
N MET A 269 -9.11 -12.19 1.78
CA MET A 269 -8.46 -12.98 2.83
C MET A 269 -9.42 -13.92 3.57
N GLU A 270 -10.69 -13.54 3.71
CA GLU A 270 -11.72 -14.33 4.38
C GLU A 270 -12.46 -15.28 3.42
N GLY A 271 -12.52 -14.94 2.13
CA GLY A 271 -13.18 -15.71 1.09
C GLY A 271 -12.28 -16.73 0.37
N ILE A 272 -12.90 -17.55 -0.48
CA ILE A 272 -12.19 -18.41 -1.43
C ILE A 272 -11.72 -17.53 -2.59
N SER A 273 -10.44 -17.16 -2.60
CA SER A 273 -9.83 -16.28 -3.61
C SER A 273 -9.26 -17.02 -4.82
N TYR A 274 -9.45 -18.35 -4.91
CA TYR A 274 -8.98 -19.17 -6.03
C TYR A 274 -9.88 -20.38 -6.30
N PHE A 275 -9.78 -20.91 -7.52
CA PHE A 275 -10.35 -22.21 -7.86
C PHE A 275 -9.57 -22.91 -8.97
N TRP A 276 -9.71 -24.24 -9.04
CA TRP A 276 -9.14 -25.08 -10.09
C TRP A 276 -10.16 -25.34 -11.19
N SER A 277 -9.70 -25.46 -12.43
CA SER A 277 -10.54 -25.80 -13.58
C SER A 277 -9.76 -26.49 -14.70
N PHE A 278 -10.44 -27.37 -15.44
CA PHE A 278 -9.96 -27.87 -16.73
C PHE A 278 -10.23 -26.89 -17.88
N ASN A 279 -11.18 -25.97 -17.69
CA ASN A 279 -11.60 -25.03 -18.71
C ASN A 279 -10.66 -23.83 -18.74
N GLU A 280 -10.11 -23.53 -19.91
CA GLU A 280 -9.25 -22.37 -20.14
C GLU A 280 -9.91 -21.04 -19.77
N THR A 281 -11.24 -20.97 -19.77
CA THR A 281 -12.00 -19.73 -19.51
C THR A 281 -12.49 -19.62 -18.07
N GLY A 282 -12.35 -20.67 -17.25
CA GLY A 282 -12.75 -20.65 -15.83
C GLY A 282 -14.25 -20.74 -15.59
N GLN A 283 -15.06 -21.07 -16.62
CA GLN A 283 -16.52 -21.17 -16.49
C GLN A 283 -17.00 -22.37 -15.65
N SER A 284 -16.12 -23.34 -15.39
CA SER A 284 -16.47 -24.55 -14.64
C SER A 284 -15.42 -24.83 -13.56
N GLN A 285 -15.75 -24.50 -12.31
CA GLN A 285 -14.92 -24.84 -11.16
C GLN A 285 -14.95 -26.36 -10.91
N MET A 286 -13.79 -26.94 -10.61
CA MET A 286 -13.67 -28.32 -10.13
C MET A 286 -14.24 -28.45 -8.71
N SER A 287 -14.91 -29.56 -8.44
CA SER A 287 -15.32 -29.90 -7.07
C SER A 287 -14.12 -30.27 -6.20
N GLU A 288 -14.31 -30.31 -4.88
CA GLU A 288 -13.26 -30.73 -3.94
C GLU A 288 -12.84 -32.18 -4.21
N GLU A 289 -13.79 -33.08 -4.47
CA GLU A 289 -13.52 -34.49 -4.79
C GLU A 289 -12.75 -34.64 -6.11
N GLU A 290 -13.04 -33.79 -7.10
CA GLU A 290 -12.25 -33.73 -8.33
C GLU A 290 -10.83 -33.25 -8.03
N CYS A 291 -10.67 -32.20 -7.23
CA CYS A 291 -9.33 -31.72 -6.84
C CYS A 291 -8.53 -32.81 -6.12
N GLU A 292 -9.15 -33.54 -5.19
CA GLU A 292 -8.54 -34.67 -4.49
C GLU A 292 -8.18 -35.82 -5.43
N GLN A 293 -9.08 -36.20 -6.34
CA GLN A 293 -8.85 -37.27 -7.31
C GLN A 293 -7.64 -36.98 -8.22
N TRP A 294 -7.43 -35.70 -8.54
CA TRP A 294 -6.30 -35.23 -9.35
C TRP A 294 -5.06 -34.87 -8.52
N GLY A 295 -5.13 -35.02 -7.19
CA GLY A 295 -4.02 -34.72 -6.28
C GLY A 295 -3.60 -33.25 -6.29
N LEU A 296 -4.54 -32.33 -6.53
CA LEU A 296 -4.27 -30.91 -6.58
C LEU A 296 -4.00 -30.37 -5.16
N PRO A 297 -3.01 -29.48 -5.00
CA PRO A 297 -2.69 -28.94 -3.69
C PRO A 297 -3.79 -28.00 -3.21
N VAL A 298 -4.10 -28.11 -1.91
CA VAL A 298 -4.85 -27.08 -1.19
C VAL A 298 -3.91 -25.91 -0.95
N LEU A 299 -4.33 -24.71 -1.35
CA LEU A 299 -3.56 -23.49 -1.20
C LEU A 299 -3.97 -22.74 0.07
N THR A 300 -2.98 -22.19 0.76
CA THR A 300 -3.15 -21.29 1.92
C THR A 300 -2.64 -19.90 1.60
N PHE A 301 -3.25 -18.92 2.23
CA PHE A 301 -2.96 -17.50 2.05
C PHE A 301 -2.16 -16.95 3.24
N ASN A 302 -1.17 -16.13 2.91
CA ASN A 302 -0.44 -15.33 3.85
C ASN A 302 -0.23 -13.94 3.25
N THR A 303 -0.18 -12.92 4.09
CA THR A 303 -0.06 -11.53 3.65
C THR A 303 0.80 -10.76 4.62
N GLY A 304 1.47 -9.73 4.09
CA GLY A 304 2.01 -8.67 4.93
C GLY A 304 0.92 -7.77 5.50
N TYR A 305 1.35 -6.62 6.03
CA TYR A 305 0.45 -5.59 6.52
C TYR A 305 0.46 -4.39 5.57
N PRO A 306 -0.70 -3.79 5.24
CA PRO A 306 -0.72 -2.50 4.58
C PRO A 306 -0.13 -1.44 5.51
N ARG A 307 0.49 -0.40 4.93
CA ARG A 307 1.16 0.66 5.69
C ARG A 307 0.88 2.02 5.08
N LEU A 308 0.64 3.03 5.90
CA LEU A 308 0.55 4.40 5.41
C LEU A 308 1.95 5.00 5.27
N ARG A 309 2.19 5.68 4.15
CA ARG A 309 3.47 6.32 3.85
C ARG A 309 3.24 7.76 3.43
N SER A 310 3.95 8.69 4.07
CA SER A 310 4.02 10.10 3.68
C SER A 310 5.46 10.53 3.42
N TRP A 311 5.66 11.71 2.84
CA TRP A 311 6.99 12.28 2.64
C TRP A 311 7.10 13.63 3.37
N PRO A 312 8.22 13.90 4.05
CA PRO A 312 8.46 15.19 4.66
C PRO A 312 8.43 16.35 3.65
N THR A 313 8.08 17.54 4.11
CA THR A 313 8.00 18.76 3.28
C THR A 313 9.28 19.02 2.48
N HIS A 314 10.46 18.77 3.08
CA HIS A 314 11.74 19.02 2.42
C HIS A 314 11.95 18.14 1.18
N VAL A 315 11.37 16.94 1.14
CA VAL A 315 11.43 16.06 -0.04
C VAL A 315 10.71 16.72 -1.22
N TYR A 316 9.50 17.22 -0.99
CA TYR A 316 8.73 17.93 -2.01
C TYR A 316 9.41 19.22 -2.46
N THR A 317 10.02 19.97 -1.54
CA THR A 317 10.79 21.17 -1.88
C THR A 317 12.01 20.82 -2.73
N ALA A 318 12.78 19.81 -2.34
CA ALA A 318 13.96 19.38 -3.09
C ALA A 318 13.62 18.89 -4.51
N LEU A 319 12.52 18.13 -4.66
CA LEU A 319 12.03 17.69 -5.97
C LEU A 319 11.54 18.86 -6.83
N GLN A 320 10.85 19.83 -6.24
CA GLN A 320 10.42 21.03 -6.94
C GLN A 320 11.61 21.84 -7.46
N ASP A 321 12.67 21.98 -6.66
CA ASP A 321 13.88 22.69 -7.09
C ASP A 321 14.66 21.88 -8.13
N TRP A 322 14.70 20.55 -7.99
CA TRP A 322 15.27 19.65 -9.00
C TRP A 322 14.57 19.81 -10.36
N GLN A 323 13.23 19.78 -10.39
CA GLN A 323 12.44 20.01 -11.59
C GLN A 323 12.82 21.33 -12.28
N LYS A 324 12.89 22.43 -11.51
CA LYS A 324 13.30 23.75 -12.06
C LYS A 324 14.72 23.73 -12.61
N ALA A 325 15.66 23.06 -11.93
CA ALA A 325 17.04 22.96 -12.37
C ALA A 325 17.20 22.15 -13.66
N GLN A 326 16.33 21.16 -13.88
CA GLN A 326 16.23 20.42 -15.15
C GLN A 326 15.44 21.16 -16.24
N GLY A 327 14.88 22.33 -15.94
CA GLY A 327 14.11 23.15 -16.88
C GLY A 327 12.64 22.75 -17.01
N PHE A 328 12.14 21.84 -16.17
CA PHE A 328 10.72 21.51 -16.11
C PHE A 328 9.93 22.56 -15.33
N ASN A 329 8.67 22.77 -15.70
CA ASN A 329 7.76 23.56 -14.90
C ASN A 329 7.11 22.69 -13.79
N PRO A 330 7.35 22.96 -12.49
CA PRO A 330 6.77 22.18 -11.40
C PRO A 330 5.24 22.18 -11.33
N THR A 331 4.57 23.14 -11.98
CA THR A 331 3.10 23.22 -12.03
C THR A 331 2.50 22.34 -13.13
N THR A 332 3.28 21.44 -13.73
CA THR A 332 2.85 20.56 -14.83
C THR A 332 3.32 19.13 -14.59
N SER A 333 2.73 18.17 -15.29
CA SER A 333 3.16 16.77 -15.29
C SER A 333 4.30 16.46 -16.28
N GLU A 334 4.95 17.48 -16.88
CA GLU A 334 5.98 17.33 -17.92
C GLU A 334 7.14 16.42 -17.50
N TRP A 335 7.60 16.51 -16.24
CA TRP A 335 8.68 15.65 -15.76
C TRP A 335 8.25 14.17 -15.72
N ALA A 336 7.03 13.88 -15.24
CA ALA A 336 6.48 12.52 -15.26
C ALA A 336 6.31 11.99 -16.69
N GLN A 337 5.84 12.83 -17.61
CA GLN A 337 5.69 12.48 -19.03
C GLN A 337 7.03 12.19 -19.70
N SER A 338 8.07 12.97 -19.39
CA SER A 338 9.43 12.75 -19.90
C SER A 338 10.01 11.39 -19.46
N MET A 339 9.55 10.88 -18.32
CA MET A 339 9.88 9.57 -17.77
C MET A 339 8.93 8.46 -18.24
N GLY A 340 7.98 8.76 -19.13
CA GLY A 340 7.05 7.79 -19.72
C GLY A 340 5.88 7.41 -18.82
N TYR A 341 5.58 8.19 -17.78
CA TYR A 341 4.48 7.90 -16.87
C TYR A 341 3.23 8.75 -17.18
N PRO A 342 2.02 8.14 -17.12
CA PRO A 342 0.79 8.90 -17.23
C PRO A 342 0.58 9.84 -16.04
N GLU A 343 -0.21 10.87 -16.31
CA GLU A 343 -0.63 11.86 -15.32
C GLU A 343 -1.64 11.26 -14.34
N PHE A 344 -1.54 11.66 -13.07
CA PHE A 344 -2.53 11.31 -12.04
C PHE A 344 -3.84 12.05 -12.30
N GLU A 345 -4.94 11.35 -12.05
CA GLU A 345 -6.27 11.95 -12.00
C GLU A 345 -6.36 12.82 -10.74
N ILE A 346 -6.44 14.14 -10.89
CA ILE A 346 -6.62 15.06 -9.78
C ILE A 346 -8.10 15.05 -9.39
N ILE A 347 -8.39 14.63 -8.16
CA ILE A 347 -9.74 14.58 -7.64
C ILE A 347 -10.03 15.96 -7.05
N SER A 348 -10.58 16.84 -7.89
CA SER A 348 -11.01 18.16 -7.43
C SER A 348 -12.18 17.98 -6.46
N THR A 349 -12.03 18.46 -5.23
CA THR A 349 -13.14 18.63 -4.29
C THR A 349 -14.00 19.82 -4.72
N ARG A 350 -14.56 19.80 -5.93
CA ARG A 350 -15.77 20.59 -6.21
C ARG A 350 -16.89 19.84 -5.52
N GLU A 351 -17.13 20.21 -4.26
CA GLU A 351 -18.28 19.87 -3.43
C GLU A 351 -19.16 18.73 -3.96
N HIS A 352 -18.66 17.50 -3.86
CA HIS A 352 -19.57 16.37 -3.70
C HIS A 352 -20.07 16.46 -2.26
N LYS A 353 -21.14 17.23 -2.07
CA LYS A 353 -22.16 16.95 -1.05
C LYS A 353 -22.69 15.55 -1.36
N ASP A 354 -21.96 14.53 -0.92
CA ASP A 354 -22.38 13.13 -0.81
C ASP A 354 -21.18 12.35 -0.31
N CYS A 355 -20.82 12.55 0.97
CA CYS A 355 -20.24 11.51 1.82
C CYS A 355 -20.08 12.04 3.25
N PHE A 356 -20.58 11.24 4.20
CA PHE A 356 -20.61 11.41 5.65
C PHE A 356 -21.65 12.41 6.15
N VAL A 357 -22.88 11.90 6.32
CA VAL A 357 -23.79 12.44 7.32
C VAL A 357 -23.08 12.26 8.66
N LEU A 358 -22.55 13.34 9.20
CA LEU A 358 -22.39 13.47 10.64
C LEU A 358 -23.77 13.23 11.21
N ILE A 359 -23.97 12.10 11.89
CA ILE A 359 -25.07 12.00 12.83
C ILE A 359 -24.67 12.96 13.96
N GLU A 360 -25.05 14.22 13.82
CA GLU A 360 -25.24 15.06 14.99
C GLU A 360 -26.32 14.35 15.80
N GLU A 361 -25.95 13.84 16.97
CA GLU A 361 -26.92 13.49 17.99
C GLU A 361 -27.69 14.78 18.32
N THR A 362 -28.82 14.96 17.66
CA THR A 362 -29.85 15.85 18.14
C THR A 362 -30.36 15.22 19.43
N SER A 363 -29.94 15.79 20.56
CA SER A 363 -30.59 15.60 21.84
C SER A 363 -32.03 16.12 21.71
N ASP A 364 -32.91 15.25 21.24
CA ASP A 364 -34.34 15.42 21.36
C ASP A 364 -34.69 15.20 22.84
N GLU A 365 -34.71 16.30 23.60
CA GLU A 365 -35.51 16.37 24.83
C GLU A 365 -36.98 16.22 24.43
N SER A 366 -37.42 14.98 24.25
CA SER A 366 -38.84 14.67 24.17
C SER A 366 -39.42 14.74 25.58
N GLU A 367 -40.06 15.88 25.87
CA GLU A 367 -41.09 16.00 26.88
C GLU A 367 -42.08 14.84 26.77
N MET A 368 -42.07 13.95 27.76
CA MET A 368 -43.24 13.15 28.11
C MET A 368 -43.60 13.48 29.54
N SER A 369 -44.64 14.30 29.64
CA SER A 369 -45.45 14.58 30.82
C SER A 369 -45.89 13.29 31.51
N ASP A 370 -45.79 13.25 32.83
CA ASP A 370 -46.80 12.62 33.66
C ASP A 370 -46.96 13.42 34.96
N GLU A 371 -48.22 13.47 35.37
CA GLU A 371 -48.89 14.45 36.23
C GLU A 371 -48.57 14.34 37.73
N ASP A 372 -48.95 15.42 38.43
CA ASP A 372 -49.38 15.48 39.83
C ASP A 372 -48.33 15.34 40.95
N SER A 373 -47.99 16.48 41.55
CA SER A 373 -48.49 16.80 42.90
C SER A 373 -48.15 18.23 43.30
N GLU A 374 -49.21 19.01 43.57
CA GLU A 374 -49.21 20.28 44.30
C GLU A 374 -48.36 20.20 45.56
N TRP A 375 -47.62 21.27 45.89
CA TRP A 375 -47.78 22.06 47.12
C TRP A 375 -46.93 23.34 47.03
N GLU A 376 -47.59 24.49 47.14
CA GLU A 376 -47.00 25.81 47.29
C GLU A 376 -46.26 25.97 48.62
N VAL A 377 -45.13 26.67 48.62
CA VAL A 377 -44.67 27.47 49.76
C VAL A 377 -44.25 28.85 49.25
N VAL A 378 -44.98 29.85 49.71
CA VAL A 378 -44.81 31.30 49.48
C VAL A 378 -43.51 31.80 50.15
N PRO A 379 -42.80 32.80 49.58
CA PRO A 379 -41.47 33.19 50.03
C PRO A 379 -41.49 34.09 51.26
N ASP A 380 -40.46 33.98 52.10
CA ASP A 380 -40.14 34.97 53.12
C ASP A 380 -38.95 35.85 52.69
N ALA A 381 -39.26 37.15 52.70
CA ALA A 381 -38.47 38.40 52.69
C ALA A 381 -36.95 38.39 52.49
#